data_AF-A0ABC8D215-F1
#
_entry.id   AF-A0ABC8D215-F1
#
_cell.length_a   1.000
_cell.length_b   1.000
_cell.length_c   1.000
_cell.angle_alpha   90.00
_cell.angle_beta   90.00
_cell.angle_gamma   90.00
#
_symmetry.space_group_name_H-M   'P 1'
#
loop_
_entity.id
_entity.type
_entity.pdbx_description
1 polymer ?
#
loop_
_entity_poly.entity_id
_entity_poly.type
_entity_poly.pdbx_seq_one_letter_code
_entity_poly.pdbx_strand_id
1 'polypeptide(L)'
;MNTENLTAGLAQAVMSSVPETSAEAMKEARKGLLDFTAAAFAGRRDKGVEKLVKLAEEEGGVPIAPLIGRNQKTTPSQSALINGFIAHALDFDDVHSDVRGHPSAVILPALIAAASAGRIDKSRFLGAYVTGIEVMARLGESAGRHHYEKGWHNTGTLGAIAAACAVGFAENLNQTQLQKAIGFAAARSGGMRVQFGTEMKPLHAGLAAQAGLFAVQLAKAGIGGSVHALDGEKGFFGLYGDLERAETLLVSGWGKPWRIVSPGLWFKVYPFCSAAHHAADAILKLKAEHGLTFGQTERIDVIYPPGGDAALTERRPKTGEAGRFSVEYVITLALHGKDFSVEHFTSAPIPESLQKGFERIHRSCDDQIQPAENAVPKGRFTIVRVTASGGHVYEARIDCPKGAPGNGLSEEDIEDKLRLALSGEEKKAEELIKAAGQSNMDRFLQLI
;
A
#
# COMPACT_ATOMS: atom_id res chain seq x y z
N MET A 1 16.82 -4.15 32.65
CA MET A 1 16.23 -3.23 31.66
C MET A 1 14.82 -3.76 31.40
N ASN A 2 13.79 -3.01 31.75
CA ASN A 2 12.40 -3.48 31.75
C ASN A 2 11.92 -3.83 30.33
N THR A 3 11.78 -5.12 30.04
CA THR A 3 11.21 -5.72 28.83
C THR A 3 9.67 -5.71 28.80
N GLU A 4 9.00 -4.98 29.70
CA GLU A 4 7.59 -5.28 30.05
C GLU A 4 6.52 -4.32 29.49
N ASN A 5 6.76 -3.48 28.47
CA ASN A 5 5.62 -2.69 27.97
C ASN A 5 5.66 -2.16 26.53
N LEU A 6 5.80 -3.04 25.54
CA LEU A 6 5.57 -2.71 24.14
C LEU A 6 4.15 -2.17 23.91
N THR A 7 3.14 -2.80 24.52
CA THR A 7 1.74 -2.40 24.31
C THR A 7 1.45 -1.02 24.87
N ALA A 8 1.80 -0.74 26.14
CA ALA A 8 1.58 0.60 26.70
C ALA A 8 2.52 1.64 26.09
N GLY A 9 3.75 1.26 25.75
CA GLY A 9 4.71 2.15 25.11
C GLY A 9 4.20 2.65 23.76
N LEU A 10 3.69 1.75 22.91
CA LEU A 10 3.07 2.12 21.65
C LEU A 10 1.81 2.98 21.86
N ALA A 11 0.93 2.59 22.79
CA ALA A 11 -0.28 3.37 23.08
C ALA A 11 0.07 4.79 23.56
N GLN A 12 1.05 4.92 24.45
CA GLN A 12 1.50 6.21 24.97
C GLN A 12 2.10 7.08 23.86
N ALA A 13 2.94 6.51 23.00
CA ALA A 13 3.56 7.22 21.88
C ALA A 13 2.51 7.73 20.88
N VAL A 14 1.51 6.90 20.56
CA VAL A 14 0.37 7.27 19.72
C VAL A 14 -0.41 8.42 20.37
N MET A 15 -0.80 8.31 21.65
CA MET A 15 -1.58 9.36 22.33
C MET A 15 -0.85 10.69 22.45
N SER A 16 0.46 10.67 22.67
CA SER A 16 1.28 11.89 22.79
C SER A 16 1.73 12.47 21.44
N SER A 17 1.29 11.89 20.32
CA SER A 17 1.70 12.33 18.99
C SER A 17 1.12 13.71 18.66
N VAL A 18 1.98 14.57 18.08
CA VAL A 18 1.61 15.92 17.59
C VAL A 18 2.10 16.12 16.14
N PRO A 19 1.69 15.25 15.19
CA PRO A 19 2.17 15.27 13.81
C PRO A 19 1.93 16.60 13.09
N GLU A 20 0.90 17.36 13.50
CA GLU A 20 0.57 18.69 12.99
C GLU A 20 1.69 19.73 13.17
N THR A 21 2.63 19.49 14.09
CA THR A 21 3.82 20.34 14.29
C THR A 21 4.87 20.16 13.19
N SER A 22 4.80 19.08 12.40
CA SER A 22 5.68 18.84 11.26
C SER A 22 4.97 19.22 9.97
N ALA A 23 5.32 20.39 9.43
CA ALA A 23 4.80 20.84 8.14
C ALA A 23 5.07 19.84 7.00
N GLU A 24 6.23 19.17 7.04
CA GLU A 24 6.63 18.13 6.09
C GLU A 24 5.73 16.89 6.19
N ALA A 25 5.47 16.38 7.40
CA ALA A 25 4.58 15.24 7.58
C ALA A 25 3.16 15.54 7.11
N MET A 26 2.66 16.75 7.39
CA MET A 26 1.34 17.18 6.93
C MET A 26 1.28 17.36 5.41
N LYS A 27 2.38 17.78 4.77
CA LYS A 27 2.51 17.85 3.31
C LYS A 27 2.45 16.45 2.68
N GLU A 28 3.24 15.52 3.17
CA GLU A 28 3.24 14.13 2.66
C GLU A 28 1.91 13.42 2.96
N ALA A 29 1.23 13.75 4.06
CA ALA A 29 -0.12 13.26 4.34
C ALA A 29 -1.15 13.72 3.29
N ARG A 30 -1.09 14.98 2.83
CA ARG A 30 -1.98 15.47 1.76
C ARG A 30 -1.70 14.77 0.44
N LYS A 31 -0.42 14.59 0.09
CA LYS A 31 -0.02 13.81 -1.10
C LYS A 31 -0.52 12.37 -1.04
N GLY A 32 -0.33 11.69 0.09
CA GLY A 32 -0.81 10.33 0.28
C GLY A 32 -2.34 10.22 0.23
N LEU A 33 -3.07 11.22 0.74
CA LEU A 33 -4.52 11.29 0.59
C LEU A 33 -4.94 11.40 -0.88
N LEU A 34 -4.27 12.24 -1.67
CA LEU A 34 -4.55 12.40 -3.10
C LEU A 34 -4.17 11.14 -3.91
N ASP A 35 -3.02 10.53 -3.64
CA ASP A 35 -2.60 9.29 -4.30
C ASP A 35 -3.56 8.13 -3.99
N PHE A 36 -3.95 7.96 -2.73
CA PHE A 36 -4.98 7.01 -2.31
C PHE A 36 -6.29 7.24 -3.06
N THR A 37 -6.70 8.50 -3.20
CA THR A 37 -7.93 8.86 -3.89
C THR A 37 -7.84 8.52 -5.37
N ALA A 38 -6.72 8.84 -6.02
CA ALA A 38 -6.49 8.49 -7.42
C ALA A 38 -6.54 6.97 -7.63
N ALA A 39 -5.86 6.19 -6.78
CA ALA A 39 -5.89 4.73 -6.84
C ALA A 39 -7.31 4.17 -6.63
N ALA A 40 -8.04 4.68 -5.64
CA ALA A 40 -9.41 4.26 -5.35
C ALA A 40 -10.38 4.60 -6.49
N PHE A 41 -10.31 5.80 -7.06
CA PHE A 41 -11.16 6.19 -8.19
C PHE A 41 -10.83 5.43 -9.47
N ALA A 42 -9.56 5.09 -9.70
CA ALA A 42 -9.17 4.20 -10.80
C ALA A 42 -9.76 2.79 -10.61
N GLY A 43 -9.78 2.29 -9.37
CA GLY A 43 -10.26 0.95 -9.01
C GLY A 43 -11.77 0.81 -8.79
N ARG A 44 -12.53 1.91 -8.76
CA ARG A 44 -13.95 1.92 -8.34
C ARG A 44 -14.91 1.04 -9.15
N ARG A 45 -14.51 0.65 -10.37
CA ARG A 45 -15.29 -0.20 -11.29
C ARG A 45 -14.76 -1.64 -11.37
N ASP A 46 -13.82 -2.02 -10.50
CA ASP A 46 -13.35 -3.40 -10.43
C ASP A 46 -14.52 -4.34 -10.07
N LYS A 47 -14.57 -5.52 -10.72
CA LYS A 47 -15.69 -6.45 -10.57
C LYS A 47 -15.81 -7.02 -9.16
N GLY A 48 -14.70 -7.08 -8.41
CA GLY A 48 -14.72 -7.50 -7.01
C GLY A 48 -15.47 -6.51 -6.11
N VAL A 49 -15.50 -5.22 -6.49
CA VAL A 49 -16.27 -4.20 -5.76
C VAL A 49 -17.76 -4.53 -5.80
N GLU A 50 -18.31 -4.89 -6.96
CA GLU A 50 -19.73 -5.23 -7.10
C GLU A 50 -20.11 -6.46 -6.27
N LYS A 51 -19.22 -7.46 -6.16
CA LYS A 51 -19.44 -8.64 -5.31
C LYS A 51 -19.56 -8.25 -3.84
N LEU A 52 -18.68 -7.36 -3.37
CA LEU A 52 -18.68 -6.89 -1.98
C LEU A 52 -19.86 -5.95 -1.69
N VAL A 53 -20.23 -5.10 -2.64
CA VAL A 53 -21.43 -4.25 -2.53
C VAL A 53 -22.68 -5.11 -2.40
N LYS A 54 -22.82 -6.13 -3.25
CA LYS A 54 -23.95 -7.07 -3.17
C LYS A 54 -23.99 -7.78 -1.81
N LEU A 55 -22.84 -8.23 -1.30
CA LEU A 55 -22.77 -8.85 0.03
C LEU A 55 -23.20 -7.87 1.14
N ALA A 56 -22.77 -6.60 1.08
CA ALA A 56 -23.19 -5.58 2.04
C ALA A 56 -24.68 -5.24 1.94
N GLU A 57 -25.26 -5.27 0.74
CA GLU A 57 -26.71 -5.12 0.52
C GLU A 57 -27.50 -6.29 1.12
N GLU A 58 -27.00 -7.52 1.00
CA GLU A 58 -27.60 -8.72 1.60
C GLU A 58 -27.54 -8.70 3.14
N GLU A 59 -26.44 -8.22 3.73
CA GLU A 59 -26.32 -8.01 5.18
C GLU A 59 -27.19 -6.86 5.71
N GLY A 60 -27.41 -5.83 4.87
CA GLY A 60 -28.08 -4.60 5.25
C GLY A 60 -27.28 -3.73 6.23
N GLY A 61 -27.95 -2.70 6.77
CA GLY A 61 -27.39 -1.80 7.77
C GLY A 61 -27.69 -0.32 7.51
N VAL A 62 -27.34 0.54 8.47
CA VAL A 62 -27.62 1.98 8.37
C VAL A 62 -26.61 2.65 7.41
N PRO A 63 -27.07 3.36 6.36
CA PRO A 63 -26.20 3.93 5.33
C PRO A 63 -25.54 5.23 5.81
N ILE A 64 -24.41 5.11 6.50
CA ILE A 64 -23.70 6.23 7.14
C ILE A 64 -22.46 6.65 6.34
N ALA A 65 -21.60 5.69 6.00
CA ALA A 65 -20.28 5.97 5.44
C ALA A 65 -20.25 5.70 3.92
N PRO A 66 -19.56 6.55 3.13
CA PRO A 66 -19.56 6.46 1.66
C PRO A 66 -18.75 5.26 1.16
N LEU A 67 -19.09 4.81 -0.04
CA LEU A 67 -18.23 3.97 -0.86
C LEU A 67 -17.56 4.85 -1.92
N ILE A 68 -16.22 4.91 -1.93
CA ILE A 68 -15.45 5.87 -2.73
C ILE A 68 -15.77 5.70 -4.21
N GLY A 69 -16.07 6.82 -4.88
CA GLY A 69 -16.37 6.85 -6.31
C GLY A 69 -17.73 6.27 -6.67
N ARG A 70 -18.62 6.07 -5.68
CA ARG A 70 -19.98 5.55 -5.86
C ARG A 70 -20.98 6.44 -5.13
N ASN A 71 -22.18 6.58 -5.70
CA ASN A 71 -23.28 7.28 -5.03
C ASN A 71 -24.04 6.34 -4.07
N GLN A 72 -23.31 5.64 -3.20
CA GLN A 72 -23.82 4.64 -2.27
C GLN A 72 -23.17 4.82 -0.89
N LYS A 73 -23.92 4.49 0.16
CA LYS A 73 -23.44 4.46 1.55
C LYS A 73 -23.77 3.12 2.18
N THR A 74 -22.92 2.70 3.12
CA THR A 74 -23.08 1.47 3.90
C THR A 74 -22.82 1.75 5.37
N THR A 75 -22.80 0.72 6.22
CA THR A 75 -22.32 0.87 7.60
C THR A 75 -20.84 1.27 7.61
N PRO A 76 -20.32 1.94 8.66
CA PRO A 76 -18.89 2.25 8.76
C PRO A 76 -17.98 1.01 8.65
N SER A 77 -18.43 -0.14 9.15
CA SER A 77 -17.69 -1.41 9.08
C SER A 77 -17.59 -1.94 7.63
N GLN A 78 -18.70 -1.92 6.89
CA GLN A 78 -18.72 -2.32 5.47
C GLN A 78 -17.95 -1.32 4.62
N SER A 79 -18.10 -0.02 4.87
CA SER A 79 -17.37 1.05 4.17
C SER A 79 -15.86 0.91 4.34
N ALA A 80 -15.35 0.66 5.55
CA ALA A 80 -13.91 0.43 5.77
C ALA A 80 -13.40 -0.77 4.95
N LEU A 81 -14.16 -1.87 4.93
CA LEU A 81 -13.82 -3.07 4.16
C LEU A 81 -13.80 -2.80 2.65
N ILE A 82 -14.90 -2.26 2.13
CA ILE A 82 -15.08 -2.06 0.68
C ILE A 82 -14.11 -0.98 0.17
N ASN A 83 -13.92 0.12 0.89
CA ASN A 83 -13.00 1.18 0.47
C ASN A 83 -11.53 0.73 0.52
N GLY A 84 -11.15 -0.14 1.48
CA GLY A 84 -9.81 -0.73 1.48
C GLY A 84 -9.59 -1.70 0.32
N PHE A 85 -10.62 -2.47 -0.04
CA PHE A 85 -10.58 -3.26 -1.28
C PHE A 85 -10.44 -2.34 -2.51
N ILE A 86 -11.29 -1.33 -2.66
CA ILE A 86 -11.29 -0.40 -3.82
C ILE A 86 -9.91 0.24 -4.00
N ALA A 87 -9.32 0.76 -2.92
CA ALA A 87 -8.01 1.41 -2.97
C ALA A 87 -6.89 0.47 -3.44
N HIS A 88 -6.94 -0.80 -3.03
CA HIS A 88 -5.91 -1.78 -3.35
C HIS A 88 -6.22 -2.62 -4.60
N ALA A 89 -7.41 -2.50 -5.18
CA ALA A 89 -7.94 -3.39 -6.21
C ALA A 89 -7.07 -3.48 -7.46
N LEU A 90 -6.36 -2.39 -7.80
CA LEU A 90 -5.53 -2.29 -9.01
C LEU A 90 -4.04 -2.37 -8.75
N ASP A 91 -3.60 -2.64 -7.51
CA ASP A 91 -2.19 -2.56 -7.13
C ASP A 91 -1.54 -1.19 -7.43
N PHE A 92 -2.34 -0.13 -7.47
CA PHE A 92 -1.92 1.20 -7.91
C PHE A 92 -1.73 2.21 -6.76
N ASP A 93 -2.11 1.81 -5.56
CA ASP A 93 -1.91 2.50 -4.31
C ASP A 93 -0.44 2.48 -3.85
N ASP A 94 -0.12 3.37 -2.92
CA ASP A 94 1.22 3.53 -2.38
C ASP A 94 1.77 2.29 -1.66
N VAL A 95 3.09 2.31 -1.47
CA VAL A 95 3.79 1.35 -0.62
C VAL A 95 4.76 2.08 0.31
N HIS A 96 5.13 1.41 1.41
CA HIS A 96 6.14 1.94 2.33
C HIS A 96 7.21 0.87 2.62
N SER A 97 8.49 1.28 2.56
CA SER A 97 9.61 0.33 2.66
C SER A 97 9.65 -0.41 4.00
N ASP A 98 9.47 0.29 5.12
CA ASP A 98 9.46 -0.34 6.45
C ASP A 98 8.25 -1.24 6.67
N VAL A 99 7.12 -0.91 6.02
CA VAL A 99 5.90 -1.74 6.09
C VAL A 99 6.08 -3.01 5.26
N ARG A 100 6.82 -2.94 4.14
CA ARG A 100 6.83 -3.95 3.07
C ARG A 100 5.40 -4.30 2.64
N GLY A 101 4.57 -3.27 2.48
CA GLY A 101 3.14 -3.37 2.21
C GLY A 101 2.49 -2.03 1.92
N HIS A 102 1.17 -1.98 2.03
CA HIS A 102 0.29 -0.94 1.49
C HIS A 102 -0.47 -0.21 2.62
N PRO A 103 0.14 0.79 3.26
CA PRO A 103 -0.42 1.33 4.50
C PRO A 103 -1.67 2.18 4.29
N SER A 104 -1.71 2.99 3.24
CA SER A 104 -2.78 3.98 3.03
C SER A 104 -4.09 3.33 2.62
N ALA A 105 -4.03 2.23 1.88
CA ALA A 105 -5.17 1.38 1.56
C ALA A 105 -5.81 0.71 2.78
N VAL A 106 -5.19 0.77 3.96
CA VAL A 106 -5.75 0.27 5.22
C VAL A 106 -6.20 1.43 6.13
N ILE A 107 -5.31 2.41 6.32
CA ILE A 107 -5.51 3.46 7.32
C ILE A 107 -6.60 4.46 6.88
N LEU A 108 -6.57 4.93 5.63
CA LEU A 108 -7.51 5.93 5.15
C LEU A 108 -8.96 5.42 5.10
N PRO A 109 -9.26 4.20 4.63
CA PRO A 109 -10.62 3.64 4.72
C PRO A 109 -11.17 3.58 6.15
N ALA A 110 -10.34 3.20 7.14
CA ALA A 110 -10.75 3.17 8.53
C ALA A 110 -11.06 4.59 9.07
N LEU A 111 -10.22 5.57 8.74
CA LEU A 111 -10.42 6.98 9.12
C LEU A 111 -11.64 7.60 8.43
N ILE A 112 -11.86 7.33 7.14
CA ILE A 112 -13.04 7.78 6.39
C ILE A 112 -14.31 7.24 7.05
N ALA A 113 -14.36 5.94 7.33
CA ALA A 113 -15.50 5.32 8.00
C ALA A 113 -15.78 5.91 9.39
N ALA A 114 -14.73 6.15 10.19
CA ALA A 114 -14.86 6.79 11.50
C ALA A 114 -15.35 8.26 11.40
N ALA A 115 -14.81 9.02 10.45
CA ALA A 115 -15.17 10.42 10.20
C ALA A 115 -16.62 10.57 9.73
N SER A 116 -17.06 9.72 8.80
CA SER A 116 -18.43 9.74 8.31
C SER A 116 -19.45 9.33 9.37
N ALA A 117 -19.04 8.53 10.37
CA ALA A 117 -19.87 8.21 11.52
C ALA A 117 -19.92 9.32 12.59
N GLY A 118 -19.30 10.48 12.34
CA GLY A 118 -19.27 11.60 13.29
C GLY A 118 -18.45 11.32 14.55
N ARG A 119 -17.52 10.35 14.49
CA ARG A 119 -16.79 9.88 15.68
C ARG A 119 -15.45 10.58 15.91
N ILE A 120 -14.89 11.18 14.87
CA ILE A 120 -13.60 11.90 14.96
C ILE A 120 -13.79 13.37 14.67
N ASP A 121 -13.01 14.20 15.37
CA ASP A 121 -12.77 15.57 14.94
C ASP A 121 -11.96 15.52 13.64
N LYS A 122 -12.55 16.05 12.56
CA LYS A 122 -11.95 16.04 11.23
C LYS A 122 -10.66 16.85 11.15
N SER A 123 -10.42 17.79 12.08
CA SER A 123 -9.13 18.47 12.22
C SER A 123 -7.98 17.51 12.52
N ARG A 124 -8.27 16.37 13.18
CA ARG A 124 -7.30 15.32 13.53
C ARG A 124 -7.08 14.30 12.42
N PHE A 125 -7.86 14.33 11.33
CA PHE A 125 -7.84 13.29 10.29
C PHE A 125 -6.45 13.08 9.68
N LEU A 126 -5.80 14.15 9.21
CA LEU A 126 -4.47 14.04 8.60
C LEU A 126 -3.39 13.69 9.64
N GLY A 127 -3.50 14.19 10.87
CA GLY A 127 -2.61 13.80 11.95
C GLY A 127 -2.74 12.30 12.28
N ALA A 128 -3.97 11.79 12.35
CA ALA A 128 -4.26 10.38 12.55
C ALA A 128 -3.70 9.51 11.43
N TYR A 129 -3.74 10.00 10.19
CA TYR A 129 -3.13 9.33 9.06
C TYR A 129 -1.60 9.23 9.21
N VAL A 130 -0.93 10.35 9.54
CA VAL A 130 0.53 10.35 9.84
C VAL A 130 0.87 9.38 10.96
N THR A 131 0.13 9.41 12.07
CA THR A 131 0.32 8.49 13.20
C THR A 131 0.08 7.02 12.80
N GLY A 132 -0.91 6.75 11.95
CA GLY A 132 -1.14 5.42 11.40
C GLY A 132 0.04 4.90 10.57
N ILE A 133 0.60 5.74 9.70
CA ILE A 133 1.80 5.40 8.92
C ILE A 133 2.98 5.09 9.86
N GLU A 134 3.19 5.95 10.87
CA GLU A 134 4.25 5.76 11.89
C GLU A 134 4.14 4.39 12.55
N VAL A 135 2.94 4.02 13.01
CA VAL A 135 2.67 2.72 13.63
C VAL A 135 2.95 1.59 12.65
N MET A 136 2.37 1.63 11.45
CA MET A 136 2.48 0.50 10.51
C MET A 136 3.92 0.27 10.06
N ALA A 137 4.67 1.34 9.82
CA ALA A 137 6.08 1.30 9.47
C ALA A 137 6.91 0.69 10.60
N ARG A 138 6.68 1.13 11.84
CA ARG A 138 7.39 0.59 13.03
C ARG A 138 7.04 -0.85 13.32
N LEU A 139 5.78 -1.25 13.15
CA LEU A 139 5.37 -2.65 13.24
C LEU A 139 6.11 -3.50 12.20
N GLY A 140 6.24 -3.02 10.97
CA GLY A 140 6.94 -3.73 9.89
C GLY A 140 8.43 -3.86 10.14
N GLU A 141 9.06 -2.77 10.57
CA GLU A 141 10.48 -2.76 10.97
C GLU A 141 10.73 -3.70 12.15
N SER A 142 9.82 -3.73 13.14
CA SER A 142 9.92 -4.55 14.35
C SER A 142 9.65 -6.04 14.10
N ALA A 143 8.66 -6.38 13.26
CA ALA A 143 8.31 -7.76 12.96
C ALA A 143 9.42 -8.51 12.20
N GLY A 144 10.31 -7.77 11.54
CA GLY A 144 11.46 -8.32 10.82
C GLY A 144 11.11 -8.97 9.48
N ARG A 145 12.15 -9.31 8.70
CA ARG A 145 11.99 -9.84 7.34
C ARG A 145 11.34 -11.23 7.31
N HIS A 146 11.60 -12.03 8.34
CA HIS A 146 11.11 -13.40 8.44
C HIS A 146 9.57 -13.48 8.44
N HIS A 147 8.87 -12.50 9.01
CA HIS A 147 7.40 -12.45 9.00
C HIS A 147 6.84 -12.57 7.58
N TYR A 148 7.34 -11.76 6.65
CA TYR A 148 6.93 -11.77 5.25
C TYR A 148 7.42 -13.04 4.54
N GLU A 149 8.68 -13.42 4.75
CA GLU A 149 9.31 -14.58 4.10
C GLU A 149 8.59 -15.89 4.45
N LYS A 150 8.14 -16.04 5.70
CA LYS A 150 7.31 -17.15 6.18
C LYS A 150 5.96 -17.27 5.48
N GLY A 151 5.46 -16.19 4.87
CA GLY A 151 4.25 -16.22 4.04
C GLY A 151 3.13 -15.26 4.48
N TRP A 152 3.34 -14.42 5.49
CA TRP A 152 2.37 -13.40 5.88
C TRP A 152 2.39 -12.20 4.93
N HIS A 153 1.22 -11.58 4.77
CA HIS A 153 1.05 -10.32 4.05
C HIS A 153 0.96 -9.16 5.04
N ASN A 154 2.05 -8.38 5.14
CA ASN A 154 2.19 -7.26 6.07
C ASN A 154 1.02 -6.27 6.04
N THR A 155 0.46 -5.98 4.87
CA THR A 155 -0.70 -5.09 4.72
C THR A 155 -1.87 -5.54 5.58
N GLY A 156 -2.15 -6.85 5.63
CA GLY A 156 -3.22 -7.41 6.45
C GLY A 156 -2.84 -7.53 7.91
N THR A 157 -1.71 -8.20 8.18
CA THR A 157 -1.29 -8.56 9.55
C THR A 157 -0.92 -7.35 10.41
N LEU A 158 -0.26 -6.35 9.83
CA LEU A 158 0.16 -5.14 10.56
C LEU A 158 -0.89 -4.03 10.46
N GLY A 159 -1.64 -4.00 9.35
CA GLY A 159 -2.58 -2.95 9.03
C GLY A 159 -3.74 -2.84 10.03
N ALA A 160 -4.21 -3.96 10.59
CA ALA A 160 -5.30 -3.93 11.57
C ALA A 160 -4.91 -3.13 12.82
N ILE A 161 -3.69 -3.35 13.35
CA ILE A 161 -3.17 -2.63 14.51
C ILE A 161 -2.95 -1.15 14.14
N ALA A 162 -2.38 -0.87 12.96
CA ALA A 162 -2.17 0.51 12.51
C ALA A 162 -3.48 1.30 12.34
N ALA A 163 -4.51 0.70 11.75
CA ALA A 163 -5.84 1.30 11.64
C ALA A 163 -6.48 1.53 13.02
N ALA A 164 -6.34 0.60 13.96
CA ALA A 164 -6.81 0.79 15.33
C ALA A 164 -6.11 1.96 16.03
N CYS A 165 -4.78 2.10 15.85
CA CYS A 165 -4.03 3.22 16.41
C CYS A 165 -4.40 4.56 15.77
N ALA A 166 -4.56 4.60 14.44
CA ALA A 166 -4.96 5.81 13.72
C ALA A 166 -6.35 6.29 14.16
N VAL A 167 -7.35 5.39 14.16
CA VAL A 167 -8.71 5.70 14.61
C VAL A 167 -8.72 6.01 16.11
N GLY A 168 -7.95 5.28 16.93
CA GLY A 168 -7.83 5.53 18.37
C GLY A 168 -7.25 6.90 18.71
N PHE A 169 -6.25 7.35 17.95
CA PHE A 169 -5.71 8.70 18.02
C PHE A 169 -6.75 9.76 17.61
N ALA A 170 -7.45 9.51 16.51
CA ALA A 170 -8.46 10.44 15.99
C ALA A 170 -9.65 10.61 16.95
N GLU A 171 -10.05 9.53 17.64
CA GLU A 171 -11.15 9.50 18.62
C GLU A 171 -10.71 9.85 20.06
N ASN A 172 -9.44 10.23 20.28
CA ASN A 172 -8.88 10.58 21.60
C ASN A 172 -9.09 9.48 22.66
N LEU A 173 -8.83 8.22 22.31
CA LEU A 173 -8.88 7.13 23.28
C LEU A 173 -7.86 7.36 24.41
N ASN A 174 -8.26 7.01 25.63
CA ASN A 174 -7.31 6.97 26.74
C ASN A 174 -6.38 5.75 26.66
N GLN A 175 -5.35 5.73 27.52
CA GLN A 175 -4.29 4.73 27.52
C GLN A 175 -4.84 3.29 27.54
N THR A 176 -5.74 2.99 28.48
CA THR A 176 -6.31 1.65 28.62
C THR A 176 -7.19 1.26 27.43
N GLN A 177 -7.98 2.20 26.90
CA GLN A 177 -8.80 1.94 25.71
C GLN A 177 -7.92 1.65 24.50
N LEU A 178 -6.84 2.40 24.30
CA LEU A 178 -5.94 2.21 23.17
C LEU A 178 -5.14 0.91 23.28
N GLN A 179 -4.65 0.55 24.48
CA GLN A 179 -4.01 -0.74 24.72
C GLN A 179 -4.95 -1.92 24.38
N LYS A 180 -6.22 -1.82 24.80
CA LYS A 180 -7.23 -2.83 24.45
C LYS A 180 -7.51 -2.86 22.95
N ALA A 181 -7.65 -1.69 22.30
CA ALA A 181 -7.86 -1.62 20.86
C ALA A 181 -6.70 -2.25 20.08
N ILE A 182 -5.44 -2.01 20.49
CA ILE A 182 -4.26 -2.69 19.94
C ILE A 182 -4.40 -4.21 20.09
N GLY A 183 -4.78 -4.70 21.27
CA GLY A 183 -4.95 -6.13 21.51
C GLY A 183 -6.08 -6.77 20.71
N PHE A 184 -7.23 -6.11 20.59
CA PHE A 184 -8.35 -6.58 19.77
C PHE A 184 -8.00 -6.60 18.28
N ALA A 185 -7.23 -5.61 17.81
CA ALA A 185 -6.75 -5.58 16.44
C ALA A 185 -5.72 -6.69 16.19
N ALA A 186 -4.76 -6.89 17.10
CA ALA A 186 -3.76 -7.96 17.00
C ALA A 186 -4.40 -9.35 16.97
N ALA A 187 -5.46 -9.59 17.75
CA ALA A 187 -6.22 -10.84 17.73
C ALA A 187 -6.97 -11.08 16.40
N ARG A 188 -7.13 -10.05 15.57
CA ARG A 188 -7.76 -10.11 14.25
C ARG A 188 -6.76 -9.90 13.10
N SER A 189 -5.47 -9.81 13.39
CA SER A 189 -4.42 -9.70 12.39
C SER A 189 -4.30 -10.99 11.57
N GLY A 190 -4.35 -10.86 10.25
CA GLY A 190 -4.23 -11.99 9.33
C GLY A 190 -3.99 -11.54 7.89
N GLY A 191 -3.75 -12.51 7.00
CA GLY A 191 -3.56 -12.28 5.57
C GLY A 191 -2.35 -13.03 5.02
N MET A 192 -2.57 -13.93 4.06
CA MET A 192 -1.54 -14.86 3.58
C MET A 192 -1.10 -14.51 2.15
N ARG A 193 0.21 -14.56 1.87
CA ARG A 193 0.75 -14.27 0.53
C ARG A 193 0.33 -15.27 -0.55
N VAL A 194 -0.14 -16.46 -0.16
CA VAL A 194 -0.70 -17.45 -1.09
C VAL A 194 -1.89 -16.89 -1.90
N GLN A 195 -2.53 -15.82 -1.40
CA GLN A 195 -3.64 -15.15 -2.07
C GLN A 195 -3.22 -14.10 -3.11
N PHE A 196 -1.92 -13.86 -3.31
CA PHE A 196 -1.43 -12.91 -4.32
C PHE A 196 -1.83 -13.38 -5.72
N GLY A 197 -2.10 -12.43 -6.63
CA GLY A 197 -2.66 -12.73 -7.95
C GLY A 197 -4.17 -12.97 -7.99
N THR A 198 -4.87 -12.85 -6.84
CA THR A 198 -6.34 -12.96 -6.74
C THR A 198 -6.95 -11.71 -6.10
N GLU A 199 -8.28 -11.56 -6.20
CA GLU A 199 -9.03 -10.49 -5.53
C GLU A 199 -9.00 -10.58 -3.99
N MET A 200 -8.52 -11.68 -3.41
CA MET A 200 -8.36 -11.80 -1.96
C MET A 200 -7.19 -10.95 -1.44
N LYS A 201 -6.17 -10.66 -2.27
CA LYS A 201 -5.07 -9.77 -1.89
C LYS A 201 -5.56 -8.35 -1.55
N PRO A 202 -6.30 -7.63 -2.42
CA PRO A 202 -6.86 -6.33 -2.06
C PRO A 202 -7.86 -6.41 -0.89
N LEU A 203 -8.59 -7.52 -0.78
CA LEU A 203 -9.50 -7.72 0.35
C LEU A 203 -8.79 -7.77 1.71
N HIS A 204 -7.51 -8.19 1.77
CA HIS A 204 -6.73 -8.09 3.02
C HIS A 204 -6.63 -6.65 3.55
N ALA A 205 -6.54 -5.65 2.68
CA ALA A 205 -6.47 -4.25 3.10
C ALA A 205 -7.80 -3.80 3.72
N GLY A 206 -8.92 -4.15 3.07
CA GLY A 206 -10.27 -3.93 3.58
C GLY A 206 -10.54 -4.62 4.91
N LEU A 207 -10.20 -5.91 5.02
CA LEU A 207 -10.37 -6.68 6.25
C LEU A 207 -9.55 -6.10 7.41
N ALA A 208 -8.33 -5.64 7.15
CA ALA A 208 -7.49 -4.97 8.14
C ALA A 208 -8.10 -3.63 8.58
N ALA A 209 -8.58 -2.81 7.63
CA ALA A 209 -9.23 -1.53 7.93
C ALA A 209 -10.47 -1.72 8.80
N GLN A 210 -11.31 -2.69 8.44
CA GLN A 210 -12.48 -3.08 9.23
C GLN A 210 -12.09 -3.61 10.62
N ALA A 211 -11.06 -4.45 10.70
CA ALA A 211 -10.59 -5.01 11.96
C ALA A 211 -10.12 -3.94 12.93
N GLY A 212 -9.33 -2.98 12.46
CA GLY A 212 -8.84 -1.87 13.28
C GLY A 212 -9.96 -0.95 13.75
N LEU A 213 -10.88 -0.58 12.85
CA LEU A 213 -12.05 0.23 13.20
C LEU A 213 -12.93 -0.47 14.24
N PHE A 214 -13.18 -1.77 14.07
CA PHE A 214 -14.00 -2.55 15.02
C PHE A 214 -13.30 -2.71 16.38
N ALA A 215 -11.98 -2.87 16.40
CA ALA A 215 -11.21 -2.96 17.63
C ALA A 215 -11.37 -1.72 18.53
N VAL A 216 -11.39 -0.52 17.94
CA VAL A 216 -11.69 0.73 18.66
C VAL A 216 -13.12 0.73 19.21
N GLN A 217 -14.10 0.26 18.43
CA GLN A 217 -15.49 0.15 18.88
C GLN A 217 -15.64 -0.80 20.06
N LEU A 218 -14.97 -1.96 20.05
CA LEU A 218 -14.95 -2.90 21.17
C LEU A 218 -14.36 -2.26 22.43
N ALA A 219 -13.24 -1.54 22.29
CA ALA A 219 -12.61 -0.84 23.41
C ALA A 219 -13.52 0.24 24.02
N LYS A 220 -14.20 1.03 23.18
CA LYS A 220 -15.15 2.06 23.64
C LYS A 220 -16.43 1.49 24.23
N ALA A 221 -16.87 0.32 23.75
CA ALA A 221 -18.00 -0.41 24.31
C ALA A 221 -17.69 -1.05 25.69
N GLY A 222 -16.44 -0.97 26.17
CA GLY A 222 -16.05 -1.48 27.48
C GLY A 222 -15.77 -2.98 27.51
N ILE A 223 -15.64 -3.63 26.34
CA ILE A 223 -15.31 -5.05 26.25
C ILE A 223 -13.98 -5.32 26.99
N GLY A 224 -13.93 -6.42 27.73
CA GLY A 224 -12.74 -6.91 28.42
C GLY A 224 -11.69 -7.45 27.44
N GLY A 225 -10.41 -7.29 27.75
CA GLY A 225 -9.31 -7.74 26.89
C GLY A 225 -7.95 -7.47 27.51
N SER A 226 -6.92 -8.13 26.96
CA SER A 226 -5.53 -7.92 27.38
C SER A 226 -5.05 -6.51 27.02
N VAL A 227 -4.33 -5.87 27.95
CA VAL A 227 -3.60 -4.60 27.73
C VAL A 227 -2.11 -4.82 27.44
N HIS A 228 -1.73 -6.09 27.21
CA HIS A 228 -0.36 -6.56 27.02
C HIS A 228 -0.20 -7.42 25.75
N ALA A 229 -0.99 -7.14 24.71
CA ALA A 229 -1.10 -8.03 23.56
C ALA A 229 0.14 -8.05 22.64
N LEU A 230 1.04 -7.06 22.75
CA LEU A 230 2.32 -7.06 22.04
C LEU A 230 3.45 -7.72 22.86
N ASP A 231 3.22 -7.98 24.15
CA ASP A 231 4.25 -8.31 25.13
C ASP A 231 4.46 -9.82 25.29
N GLY A 232 5.71 -10.22 25.52
CA GLY A 232 6.11 -11.59 25.84
C GLY A 232 5.99 -12.58 24.68
N GLU A 233 6.37 -13.84 24.94
CA GLU A 233 6.45 -14.90 23.93
C GLU A 233 5.10 -15.24 23.28
N LYS A 234 4.00 -14.99 23.99
CA LYS A 234 2.62 -15.20 23.49
C LYS A 234 2.00 -13.93 22.91
N GLY A 235 2.72 -12.81 22.95
CA GLY A 235 2.32 -11.55 22.34
C GLY A 235 2.50 -11.56 20.83
N PHE A 236 2.01 -10.50 20.17
CA PHE A 236 2.03 -10.38 18.72
C PHE A 236 3.42 -10.64 18.12
N PHE A 237 4.47 -10.02 18.66
CA PHE A 237 5.82 -10.20 18.11
C PHE A 237 6.41 -11.58 18.39
N GLY A 238 6.10 -12.20 19.54
CA GLY A 238 6.50 -13.58 19.81
C GLY A 238 5.85 -14.60 18.87
N LEU A 239 4.63 -14.34 18.40
CA LEU A 239 3.88 -15.23 17.50
C LEU A 239 4.13 -14.95 16.01
N TYR A 240 4.20 -13.68 15.62
CA TYR A 240 4.22 -13.25 14.23
C TYR A 240 5.58 -12.76 13.76
N GLY A 241 6.49 -12.37 14.63
CA GLY A 241 7.71 -11.66 14.22
C GLY A 241 8.90 -11.96 15.11
N ASP A 242 9.61 -10.90 15.46
CA ASP A 242 10.86 -10.92 16.21
C ASP A 242 10.69 -10.03 17.45
N LEU A 243 10.52 -10.68 18.62
CA LEU A 243 10.24 -9.99 19.88
C LEU A 243 11.41 -9.11 20.33
N GLU A 244 12.64 -9.63 20.28
CA GLU A 244 13.85 -8.91 20.68
C GLU A 244 14.06 -7.65 19.82
N ARG A 245 13.82 -7.79 18.51
CA ARG A 245 13.84 -6.65 17.58
C ARG A 245 12.78 -5.61 17.93
N ALA A 246 11.56 -6.04 18.26
CA ALA A 246 10.47 -5.14 18.63
C ALA A 246 10.74 -4.37 19.93
N GLU A 247 11.33 -5.02 20.94
CA GLU A 247 11.78 -4.40 22.20
C GLU A 247 12.72 -3.21 21.97
N THR A 248 13.53 -3.28 20.91
CA THR A 248 14.48 -2.22 20.56
C THR A 248 13.88 -1.16 19.64
N LEU A 249 13.07 -1.54 18.65
CA LEU A 249 12.75 -0.66 17.52
C LEU A 249 11.36 -0.03 17.59
N LEU A 250 10.38 -0.67 18.24
CA LEU A 250 8.97 -0.31 18.07
C LEU A 250 8.69 1.16 18.32
N VAL A 251 9.24 1.75 19.38
CA VAL A 251 9.05 3.17 19.74
C VAL A 251 10.33 4.01 19.64
N SER A 252 11.44 3.42 19.20
CA SER A 252 12.73 4.11 19.13
C SER A 252 12.71 5.25 18.12
N GLY A 253 13.05 6.46 18.55
CA GLY A 253 13.04 7.65 17.69
C GLY A 253 11.65 8.06 17.18
N TRP A 254 10.58 7.77 17.94
CA TRP A 254 9.19 8.07 17.54
C TRP A 254 9.00 9.47 16.97
N GLY A 255 8.44 9.56 15.75
CA GLY A 255 8.11 10.81 15.07
C GLY A 255 9.32 11.67 14.67
N LYS A 256 10.56 11.16 14.73
CA LYS A 256 11.79 11.93 14.50
C LYS A 256 12.77 11.24 13.53
N PRO A 257 12.62 11.44 12.21
CA PRO A 257 11.46 12.04 11.55
C PRO A 257 10.26 11.08 11.52
N TRP A 258 9.08 11.60 11.18
CA TRP A 258 7.91 10.77 10.89
C TRP A 258 8.20 9.83 9.70
N ARG A 259 7.74 8.58 9.79
CA ARG A 259 7.96 7.56 8.76
C ARG A 259 7.34 7.91 7.41
N ILE A 260 6.22 8.64 7.43
CA ILE A 260 5.60 9.19 6.21
C ILE A 260 6.53 10.13 5.41
N VAL A 261 7.53 10.72 6.07
CA VAL A 261 8.56 11.58 5.45
C VAL A 261 9.83 10.80 5.15
N SER A 262 10.30 9.97 6.09
CA SER A 262 11.52 9.16 5.90
C SER A 262 11.38 7.77 6.54
N PRO A 263 11.46 6.68 5.76
CA PRO A 263 11.87 6.64 4.35
C PRO A 263 10.82 7.19 3.37
N GLY A 264 9.58 7.41 3.80
CA GLY A 264 8.53 8.02 3.00
C GLY A 264 7.68 7.04 2.21
N LEU A 265 6.52 7.51 1.76
CA LEU A 265 5.62 6.76 0.88
C LEU A 265 6.16 6.75 -0.55
N TRP A 266 6.02 5.60 -1.21
CA TRP A 266 6.25 5.44 -2.64
C TRP A 266 4.90 5.48 -3.37
N PHE A 267 4.64 6.58 -4.06
CA PHE A 267 3.47 6.75 -4.94
C PHE A 267 3.72 6.10 -6.29
N LYS A 268 2.95 5.05 -6.59
CA LYS A 268 3.17 4.24 -7.80
C LYS A 268 2.73 5.00 -9.05
N VAL A 269 3.58 5.00 -10.07
CA VAL A 269 3.22 5.47 -11.43
C VAL A 269 2.59 4.38 -12.30
N TYR A 270 2.79 3.11 -11.94
CA TYR A 270 2.25 1.97 -12.69
C TYR A 270 1.32 1.10 -11.83
N PRO A 271 0.19 0.59 -12.38
CA PRO A 271 -0.82 -0.19 -11.65
C PRO A 271 -0.44 -1.67 -11.54
N PHE A 272 0.74 -1.95 -10.99
CA PHE A 272 1.24 -3.30 -10.77
C PHE A 272 2.25 -3.38 -9.61
N CYS A 273 2.75 -4.58 -9.32
CA CYS A 273 3.69 -4.83 -8.23
C CYS A 273 4.91 -3.92 -8.32
N SER A 274 5.25 -3.25 -7.21
CA SER A 274 6.39 -2.33 -7.14
C SER A 274 7.73 -3.00 -7.48
N ALA A 275 7.86 -4.31 -7.28
CA ALA A 275 9.06 -5.06 -7.67
C ALA A 275 9.30 -5.10 -9.19
N ALA A 276 8.29 -4.80 -10.02
CA ALA A 276 8.44 -4.70 -11.47
C ALA A 276 8.71 -3.26 -11.96
N HIS A 277 8.62 -2.24 -11.09
CA HIS A 277 8.80 -0.84 -11.49
C HIS A 277 10.23 -0.56 -11.95
N HIS A 278 11.23 -1.16 -11.31
CA HIS A 278 12.64 -1.05 -11.73
C HIS A 278 12.84 -1.55 -13.17
N ALA A 279 12.26 -2.71 -13.49
CA ALA A 279 12.34 -3.27 -14.84
C ALA A 279 11.52 -2.46 -15.86
N ALA A 280 10.36 -1.93 -15.45
CA ALA A 280 9.53 -1.05 -16.26
C ALA A 280 10.30 0.21 -16.68
N ASP A 281 10.94 0.89 -15.73
CA ASP A 281 11.75 2.07 -16.00
C ASP A 281 12.95 1.73 -16.89
N ALA A 282 13.63 0.60 -16.62
CA ALA A 282 14.77 0.16 -17.40
C ALA A 282 14.39 -0.13 -18.87
N ILE A 283 13.31 -0.86 -19.13
CA ILE A 283 12.89 -1.16 -20.51
C ILE A 283 12.37 0.08 -21.24
N LEU A 284 11.66 0.98 -20.55
CA LEU A 284 11.20 2.24 -21.13
C LEU A 284 12.39 3.12 -21.53
N LYS A 285 13.43 3.19 -20.69
CA LYS A 285 14.68 3.89 -20.99
C LYS A 285 15.36 3.31 -22.23
N LEU A 286 15.58 2.00 -22.27
CA LEU A 286 16.22 1.33 -23.41
C LEU A 286 15.43 1.53 -24.71
N LYS A 287 14.10 1.49 -24.63
CA LYS A 287 13.23 1.75 -25.78
C LYS A 287 13.35 3.19 -26.28
N ALA A 288 13.39 4.17 -25.38
CA ALA A 288 13.55 5.57 -25.75
C ALA A 288 14.93 5.85 -26.39
N GLU A 289 15.99 5.24 -25.87
CA GLU A 289 17.38 5.47 -26.33
C GLU A 289 17.72 4.73 -27.63
N HIS A 290 17.13 3.56 -27.86
CA HIS A 290 17.54 2.66 -28.96
C HIS A 290 16.40 2.25 -29.90
N GLY A 291 15.17 2.73 -29.68
CA GLY A 291 14.03 2.40 -30.52
C GLY A 291 13.65 0.91 -30.49
N LEU A 292 13.94 0.21 -29.39
CA LEU A 292 13.73 -1.23 -29.28
C LEU A 292 12.25 -1.60 -29.40
N THR A 293 11.98 -2.59 -30.25
CA THR A 293 10.67 -3.21 -30.39
C THR A 293 10.74 -4.71 -30.14
N PHE A 294 9.59 -5.32 -29.89
CA PHE A 294 9.51 -6.77 -29.71
C PHE A 294 10.07 -7.56 -30.91
N GLY A 295 9.85 -7.08 -32.13
CA GLY A 295 10.31 -7.74 -33.36
C GLY A 295 11.83 -7.80 -33.50
N GLN A 296 12.54 -6.86 -32.88
CA GLN A 296 14.00 -6.74 -32.93
C GLN A 296 14.69 -7.35 -31.71
N THR A 297 13.94 -7.95 -30.79
CA THR A 297 14.47 -8.45 -29.52
C THR A 297 14.54 -9.97 -29.53
N GLU A 298 15.73 -10.54 -29.43
CA GLU A 298 15.96 -11.99 -29.43
C GLU A 298 15.90 -12.57 -28.02
N ARG A 299 16.53 -11.90 -27.04
CA ARG A 299 16.62 -12.33 -25.65
C ARG A 299 16.59 -11.13 -24.71
N ILE A 300 16.00 -11.30 -23.54
CA ILE A 300 16.00 -10.34 -22.44
C ILE A 300 16.41 -11.06 -21.16
N ASP A 301 17.46 -10.57 -20.52
CA ASP A 301 17.87 -10.99 -19.19
C ASP A 301 17.48 -9.91 -18.17
N VAL A 302 16.77 -10.30 -17.12
CA VAL A 302 16.33 -9.44 -16.02
C VAL A 302 17.04 -9.90 -14.75
N ILE A 303 18.02 -9.12 -14.30
CA ILE A 303 18.90 -9.48 -13.17
C ILE A 303 18.46 -8.73 -11.91
N TYR A 304 18.29 -9.49 -10.82
CA TYR A 304 17.89 -9.00 -9.50
C TYR A 304 18.96 -9.31 -8.44
N PRO A 305 18.94 -8.66 -7.26
CA PRO A 305 19.59 -9.23 -6.08
C PRO A 305 18.81 -10.49 -5.61
N PRO A 306 19.42 -11.39 -4.81
CA PRO A 306 18.72 -12.53 -4.23
C PRO A 306 17.41 -12.13 -3.52
N GLY A 307 16.30 -12.76 -3.92
CA GLY A 307 14.96 -12.46 -3.40
C GLY A 307 14.35 -11.14 -3.90
N GLY A 308 15.00 -10.44 -4.83
CA GLY A 308 14.55 -9.17 -5.39
C GLY A 308 13.25 -9.27 -6.18
N ASP A 309 12.96 -10.43 -6.77
CA ASP A 309 11.75 -10.74 -7.54
C ASP A 309 10.74 -11.60 -6.75
N ALA A 310 10.92 -11.80 -5.45
CA ALA A 310 10.10 -12.72 -4.64
C ALA A 310 8.59 -12.38 -4.62
N ALA A 311 8.23 -11.12 -4.92
CA ALA A 311 6.84 -10.68 -5.04
C ALA A 311 6.26 -10.87 -6.45
N LEU A 312 7.12 -11.12 -7.46
CA LEU A 312 6.74 -11.31 -8.85
C LEU A 312 6.48 -12.80 -9.11
N THR A 313 5.42 -13.33 -8.53
CA THR A 313 5.13 -14.77 -8.50
C THR A 313 4.75 -15.35 -9.86
N GLU A 314 4.36 -14.52 -10.83
CA GLU A 314 3.85 -14.94 -12.12
C GLU A 314 4.93 -14.84 -13.20
N ARG A 315 5.24 -15.95 -13.87
CA ARG A 315 6.18 -15.98 -15.02
C ARG A 315 5.49 -16.10 -16.37
N ARG A 316 4.29 -16.69 -16.40
CA ARG A 316 3.49 -16.91 -17.61
C ARG A 316 2.03 -16.55 -17.34
N PRO A 317 1.74 -15.28 -16.98
CA PRO A 317 0.40 -14.87 -16.62
C PRO A 317 -0.56 -15.07 -17.79
N LYS A 318 -1.81 -15.42 -17.47
CA LYS A 318 -2.89 -15.61 -18.45
C LYS A 318 -3.84 -14.43 -18.54
N THR A 319 -3.87 -13.59 -17.51
CA THR A 319 -4.70 -12.39 -17.42
C THR A 319 -3.83 -11.19 -17.04
N GLY A 320 -4.30 -9.97 -17.33
CA GLY A 320 -3.61 -8.75 -16.93
C GLY A 320 -3.48 -8.61 -15.41
N GLU A 321 -4.47 -9.06 -14.63
CA GLU A 321 -4.43 -9.14 -13.16
C GLU A 321 -3.25 -9.97 -12.66
N ALA A 322 -3.06 -11.20 -13.17
CA ALA A 322 -1.87 -12.00 -12.89
C ALA A 322 -0.60 -11.31 -13.43
N GLY A 323 -0.72 -10.63 -14.57
CA GLY A 323 0.31 -9.81 -15.18
C GLY A 323 0.88 -8.71 -14.27
N ARG A 324 0.10 -8.24 -13.27
CA ARG A 324 0.59 -7.27 -12.26
C ARG A 324 1.74 -7.81 -11.41
N PHE A 325 1.92 -9.13 -11.39
CA PHE A 325 2.98 -9.83 -10.65
C PHE A 325 3.99 -10.51 -11.60
N SER A 326 4.07 -10.07 -12.86
CA SER A 326 4.98 -10.62 -13.88
C SER A 326 5.79 -9.52 -14.55
N VAL A 327 7.11 -9.54 -14.36
CA VAL A 327 8.02 -8.66 -15.11
C VAL A 327 8.03 -9.00 -16.60
N GLU A 328 7.80 -10.27 -16.95
CA GLU A 328 7.73 -10.73 -18.34
C GLU A 328 6.60 -10.01 -19.07
N TYR A 329 5.43 -9.91 -18.43
CA TYR A 329 4.29 -9.20 -19.01
C TYR A 329 4.56 -7.69 -19.16
N VAL A 330 5.10 -7.06 -18.12
CA VAL A 330 5.45 -5.62 -18.13
C VAL A 330 6.44 -5.29 -19.25
N ILE A 331 7.54 -6.03 -19.37
CA ILE A 331 8.53 -5.81 -20.43
C ILE A 331 7.92 -6.07 -21.81
N THR A 332 7.10 -7.13 -21.94
CA THR A 332 6.46 -7.48 -23.21
C THR A 332 5.49 -6.41 -23.68
N LEU A 333 4.68 -5.83 -22.78
CA LEU A 333 3.79 -4.71 -23.10
C LEU A 333 4.57 -3.52 -23.66
N ALA A 334 5.62 -3.09 -22.96
CA ALA A 334 6.44 -1.96 -23.38
C ALA A 334 7.04 -2.15 -24.78
N LEU A 335 7.59 -3.34 -25.06
CA LEU A 335 8.19 -3.67 -26.36
C LEU A 335 7.17 -3.79 -27.50
N HIS A 336 5.90 -4.03 -27.19
CA HIS A 336 4.80 -4.00 -28.16
C HIS A 336 4.22 -2.59 -28.39
N GLY A 337 4.80 -1.55 -27.81
CA GLY A 337 4.28 -0.20 -27.98
C GLY A 337 3.08 0.14 -27.09
N LYS A 338 2.70 -0.75 -26.18
CA LYS A 338 1.61 -0.52 -25.25
C LYS A 338 2.09 0.29 -24.05
N ASP A 339 1.22 1.13 -23.52
CA ASP A 339 1.46 1.83 -22.27
C ASP A 339 1.18 0.91 -21.06
N PHE A 340 1.34 1.45 -19.85
CA PHE A 340 1.01 0.75 -18.61
C PHE A 340 -0.32 1.22 -18.01
N SER A 341 -1.30 1.49 -18.87
CA SER A 341 -2.64 1.86 -18.46
C SER A 341 -3.36 0.72 -17.73
N VAL A 342 -4.30 1.07 -16.85
CA VAL A 342 -5.08 0.11 -16.03
C VAL A 342 -5.79 -0.94 -16.88
N GLU A 343 -6.25 -0.59 -18.08
CA GLU A 343 -6.96 -1.48 -19.02
C GLU A 343 -6.14 -2.71 -19.42
N HIS A 344 -4.81 -2.62 -19.44
CA HIS A 344 -3.91 -3.74 -19.73
C HIS A 344 -3.66 -4.66 -18.54
N PHE A 345 -4.12 -4.30 -17.34
CA PHE A 345 -3.93 -5.07 -16.11
C PHE A 345 -5.26 -5.58 -15.53
N THR A 346 -6.25 -5.86 -16.38
CA THR A 346 -7.57 -6.37 -15.98
C THR A 346 -7.64 -7.90 -16.01
N SER A 347 -8.77 -8.49 -15.59
CA SER A 347 -9.05 -9.93 -15.73
C SER A 347 -9.17 -10.42 -17.17
N ALA A 348 -9.12 -9.52 -18.17
CA ALA A 348 -9.15 -9.91 -19.57
C ALA A 348 -7.95 -10.84 -19.91
N PRO A 349 -8.16 -11.88 -20.73
CA PRO A 349 -7.08 -12.75 -21.18
C PRO A 349 -6.00 -11.97 -21.93
N ILE A 350 -4.73 -12.29 -21.67
CA ILE A 350 -3.60 -11.73 -22.40
C ILE A 350 -3.59 -12.33 -23.82
N PRO A 351 -3.53 -11.52 -24.90
CA PRO A 351 -3.43 -12.03 -26.27
C PRO A 351 -2.25 -12.98 -26.48
N GLU A 352 -2.43 -14.03 -27.28
CA GLU A 352 -1.36 -15.02 -27.57
C GLU A 352 -0.10 -14.39 -28.14
N SER A 353 -0.23 -13.30 -28.91
CA SER A 353 0.92 -12.55 -29.45
C SER A 353 1.83 -12.02 -28.35
N LEU A 354 1.27 -11.54 -27.23
CA LEU A 354 2.04 -11.11 -26.07
C LEU A 354 2.58 -12.31 -25.29
N GLN A 355 1.80 -13.39 -25.15
CA GLN A 355 2.25 -14.57 -24.38
C GLN A 355 3.54 -15.20 -24.95
N LYS A 356 3.71 -15.18 -26.28
CA LYS A 356 4.94 -15.64 -26.94
C LYS A 356 6.18 -14.86 -26.51
N GLY A 357 6.03 -13.62 -26.06
CA GLY A 357 7.13 -12.78 -25.60
C GLY A 357 7.77 -13.26 -24.30
N PHE A 358 7.01 -13.98 -23.46
CA PHE A 358 7.50 -14.42 -22.16
C PHE A 358 8.67 -15.41 -22.28
N GLU A 359 8.74 -16.18 -23.37
CA GLU A 359 9.80 -17.16 -23.60
C GLU A 359 11.17 -16.54 -23.87
N ARG A 360 11.20 -15.26 -24.26
CA ARG A 360 12.45 -14.52 -24.50
C ARG A 360 13.00 -13.86 -23.24
N ILE A 361 12.26 -13.91 -22.13
CA ILE A 361 12.57 -13.17 -20.90
C ILE A 361 13.01 -14.14 -19.82
N HIS A 362 14.21 -13.92 -19.29
CA HIS A 362 14.83 -14.78 -18.30
C HIS A 362 15.20 -13.98 -17.06
N ARG A 363 14.75 -14.44 -15.90
CA ARG A 363 15.15 -13.85 -14.62
C ARG A 363 16.37 -14.57 -14.07
N SER A 364 17.33 -13.81 -13.56
CA SER A 364 18.46 -14.31 -12.80
C SER A 364 18.67 -13.47 -11.54
N CYS A 365 19.43 -14.01 -10.59
CA CYS A 365 19.88 -13.28 -9.41
C CYS A 365 21.39 -13.17 -9.42
N ASP A 366 21.91 -12.04 -8.94
CA ASP A 366 23.33 -11.78 -8.80
C ASP A 366 23.58 -11.17 -7.41
N ASP A 367 24.35 -11.88 -6.58
CA ASP A 367 24.71 -11.48 -5.21
C ASP A 367 26.03 -10.71 -5.12
N GLN A 368 26.76 -10.60 -6.23
CA GLN A 368 28.02 -9.86 -6.32
C GLN A 368 27.81 -8.38 -6.64
N ILE A 369 26.68 -8.05 -7.28
CA ILE A 369 26.32 -6.67 -7.60
C ILE A 369 25.84 -5.95 -6.33
N GLN A 370 26.60 -4.94 -5.92
CA GLN A 370 26.21 -4.08 -4.81
C GLN A 370 25.06 -3.14 -5.25
N PRO A 371 23.92 -3.15 -4.52
CA PRO A 371 22.85 -2.16 -4.72
C PRO A 371 23.34 -0.74 -4.42
N ALA A 372 22.79 0.26 -5.11
CA ALA A 372 23.12 1.64 -4.85
C ALA A 372 22.69 2.08 -3.44
N GLU A 373 23.39 3.05 -2.84
CA GLU A 373 23.05 3.55 -1.51
C GLU A 373 21.63 4.15 -1.45
N ASN A 374 21.19 4.78 -2.55
CA ASN A 374 19.86 5.38 -2.69
C ASN A 374 18.80 4.39 -3.23
N ALA A 375 19.08 3.09 -3.26
CA ALA A 375 18.13 2.08 -3.71
C ALA A 375 16.83 2.09 -2.90
N VAL A 376 15.70 1.96 -3.60
CA VAL A 376 14.37 1.82 -2.99
C VAL A 376 13.65 0.59 -3.54
N PRO A 377 13.26 -0.37 -2.68
CA PRO A 377 13.64 -0.50 -1.27
C PRO A 377 15.16 -0.67 -1.09
N LYS A 378 15.68 -0.42 0.12
CA LYS A 378 17.11 -0.62 0.43
C LYS A 378 17.57 -2.02 -0.01
N GLY A 379 18.69 -2.07 -0.71
CA GLY A 379 19.27 -3.32 -1.23
C GLY A 379 18.61 -3.86 -2.50
N ARG A 380 17.73 -3.09 -3.17
CA ARG A 380 17.08 -3.49 -4.43
C ARG A 380 17.76 -2.86 -5.64
N PHE A 381 17.87 -3.63 -6.71
CA PHE A 381 18.08 -3.13 -8.07
C PHE A 381 17.38 -4.04 -9.07
N THR A 382 17.26 -3.58 -10.31
CA THR A 382 17.02 -4.45 -11.45
C THR A 382 17.83 -3.98 -12.64
N ILE A 383 18.49 -4.91 -13.32
CA ILE A 383 19.15 -4.68 -14.60
C ILE A 383 18.32 -5.38 -15.67
N VAL A 384 17.98 -4.65 -16.73
CA VAL A 384 17.37 -5.22 -17.94
C VAL A 384 18.42 -5.17 -19.04
N ARG A 385 18.78 -6.34 -19.56
CA ARG A 385 19.73 -6.52 -20.65
C ARG A 385 18.99 -7.10 -21.85
N VAL A 386 19.01 -6.40 -22.97
CA VAL A 386 18.34 -6.79 -24.21
C VAL A 386 19.38 -7.16 -25.26
N THR A 387 19.32 -8.39 -25.75
CA THR A 387 20.04 -8.84 -26.95
C THR A 387 19.12 -8.63 -28.15
N ALA A 388 19.49 -7.69 -29.02
CA ALA A 388 18.77 -7.34 -30.23
C ALA A 388 19.21 -8.20 -31.43
N SER A 389 18.38 -8.20 -32.48
CA SER A 389 18.69 -8.86 -33.74
C SER A 389 20.03 -8.39 -34.31
N GLY A 390 20.91 -9.34 -34.62
CA GLY A 390 22.29 -9.05 -35.04
C GLY A 390 23.31 -8.98 -33.90
N GLY A 391 22.93 -9.39 -32.68
CA GLY A 391 23.86 -9.63 -31.56
C GLY A 391 24.23 -8.40 -30.74
N HIS A 392 23.68 -7.23 -31.04
CA HIS A 392 23.88 -6.03 -30.23
C HIS A 392 23.23 -6.19 -28.86
N VAL A 393 23.92 -5.71 -27.80
CA VAL A 393 23.44 -5.81 -26.43
C VAL A 393 23.29 -4.42 -25.83
N TYR A 394 22.09 -4.14 -25.31
CA TYR A 394 21.76 -2.90 -24.62
C TYR A 394 21.40 -3.21 -23.17
N GLU A 395 21.82 -2.36 -22.24
CA GLU A 395 21.61 -2.59 -20.81
C GLU A 395 21.22 -1.31 -20.07
N ALA A 396 20.23 -1.42 -19.18
CA ALA A 396 19.87 -0.37 -18.25
C ALA A 396 19.69 -0.94 -16.84
N ARG A 397 20.16 -0.19 -15.84
CA ARG A 397 20.06 -0.50 -14.42
C ARG A 397 19.21 0.55 -13.72
N ILE A 398 18.30 0.11 -12.86
CA ILE A 398 17.46 0.96 -12.00
C ILE A 398 17.52 0.47 -10.56
N ASP A 399 17.89 1.37 -9.64
CA ASP A 399 17.94 1.14 -8.19
C ASP A 399 16.84 1.91 -7.45
N CYS A 400 16.46 3.09 -7.96
CA CYS A 400 15.41 3.95 -7.42
C CYS A 400 14.40 4.32 -8.53
N PRO A 401 13.30 3.57 -8.66
CA PRO A 401 12.32 3.76 -9.73
C PRO A 401 11.48 5.02 -9.53
N LYS A 402 10.84 5.50 -10.60
CA LYS A 402 9.98 6.68 -10.56
C LYS A 402 8.84 6.51 -9.56
N GLY A 403 8.61 7.56 -8.79
CA GLY A 403 7.62 7.64 -7.71
C GLY A 403 8.14 7.18 -6.35
N ALA A 404 9.27 6.46 -6.28
CA ALA A 404 9.87 6.06 -5.00
C ALA A 404 10.53 7.26 -4.29
N PRO A 405 10.64 7.26 -2.95
CA PRO A 405 11.41 8.28 -2.23
C PRO A 405 12.83 8.47 -2.81
N GLY A 406 13.20 9.71 -3.11
CA GLY A 406 14.45 10.05 -3.82
C GLY A 406 14.32 10.16 -5.35
N ASN A 407 13.28 9.57 -5.94
CA ASN A 407 12.84 9.77 -7.33
C ASN A 407 11.31 9.98 -7.38
N GLY A 408 10.81 10.77 -6.43
CA GLY A 408 9.40 10.88 -6.11
C GLY A 408 8.55 11.57 -7.18
N LEU A 409 7.24 11.52 -6.98
CA LEU A 409 6.29 12.34 -7.73
C LEU A 409 6.26 13.76 -7.18
N SER A 410 6.19 14.73 -8.09
CA SER A 410 5.84 16.11 -7.72
C SER A 410 4.37 16.18 -7.26
N GLU A 411 3.96 17.31 -6.69
CA GLU A 411 2.54 17.52 -6.36
C GLU A 411 1.68 17.47 -7.62
N GLU A 412 2.12 18.13 -8.70
CA GLU A 412 1.45 18.12 -9.99
C GLU A 412 1.30 16.69 -10.56
N ASP A 413 2.34 15.86 -10.47
CA ASP A 413 2.26 14.45 -10.94
C ASP A 413 1.16 13.66 -10.20
N ILE A 414 0.95 13.91 -8.90
CA ILE A 414 -0.08 13.24 -8.09
C ILE A 414 -1.46 13.80 -8.42
N GLU A 415 -1.57 15.11 -8.60
CA GLU A 415 -2.80 15.76 -9.07
C GLU A 415 -3.21 15.24 -10.46
N ASP A 416 -2.27 15.11 -11.39
CA ASP A 416 -2.48 14.53 -12.72
C ASP A 416 -2.91 13.07 -12.64
N LYS A 417 -2.33 12.28 -11.73
CA LYS A 417 -2.79 10.91 -11.46
C LYS A 417 -4.26 10.90 -11.02
N LEU A 418 -4.68 11.84 -10.17
CA LEU A 418 -6.07 11.98 -9.76
C LEU A 418 -6.98 12.45 -10.90
N ARG A 419 -6.55 13.44 -11.70
CA ARG A 419 -7.28 13.91 -12.90
C ARG A 419 -7.50 12.77 -13.88
N LEU A 420 -6.48 11.92 -14.11
CA LEU A 420 -6.59 10.75 -14.97
C LEU A 420 -7.60 9.72 -14.42
N ALA A 421 -7.57 9.44 -13.12
CA ALA A 421 -8.54 8.55 -12.47
C ALA A 421 -9.99 9.05 -12.54
N LEU A 422 -10.16 10.37 -12.68
CA LEU A 422 -11.42 11.10 -12.78
C LEU A 422 -11.66 11.67 -14.18
N SER A 423 -11.11 11.07 -15.24
CA SER A 423 -11.38 11.51 -16.60
C SER A 423 -12.89 11.52 -16.90
N GLY A 424 -13.42 12.66 -17.35
CA GLY A 424 -14.86 12.92 -17.49
C GLY A 424 -15.56 13.48 -16.24
N GLU A 425 -14.83 13.67 -15.14
CA GLU A 425 -15.26 14.28 -13.87
C GLU A 425 -14.27 15.36 -13.40
N GLU A 426 -13.74 16.17 -14.32
CA GLU A 426 -12.64 17.12 -14.08
C GLU A 426 -12.95 18.09 -12.94
N LYS A 427 -14.19 18.59 -12.86
CA LYS A 427 -14.62 19.48 -11.77
C LYS A 427 -14.47 18.81 -10.41
N LYS A 428 -14.76 17.51 -10.28
CA LYS A 428 -14.62 16.78 -9.02
C LYS A 428 -13.14 16.62 -8.67
N ALA A 429 -12.28 16.35 -9.66
CA ALA A 429 -10.83 16.26 -9.44
C ALA A 429 -10.29 17.56 -8.83
N GLU A 430 -10.60 18.71 -9.42
CA GLU A 430 -10.15 20.02 -8.92
C GLU A 430 -10.70 20.34 -7.52
N GLU A 431 -11.95 19.98 -7.24
CA GLU A 431 -12.54 20.18 -5.91
C GLU A 431 -11.89 19.28 -4.84
N LEU A 432 -11.52 18.04 -5.19
CA LEU A 432 -10.79 17.13 -4.29
C LEU A 432 -9.37 17.62 -4.03
N ILE A 433 -8.65 18.06 -5.06
CA ILE A 433 -7.30 18.65 -4.96
C ILE A 433 -7.35 19.85 -4.02
N LYS A 434 -8.29 20.77 -4.25
CA LYS A 434 -8.48 21.95 -3.40
C LYS A 434 -8.82 21.58 -1.97
N ALA A 435 -9.75 20.63 -1.75
CA ALA A 435 -10.15 20.23 -0.41
C ALA A 435 -8.99 19.58 0.36
N ALA A 436 -8.20 18.72 -0.29
CA ALA A 436 -7.01 18.13 0.31
C ALA A 436 -5.93 19.17 0.61
N GLY A 437 -5.63 20.07 -0.34
CA GLY A 437 -4.66 21.15 -0.20
C GLY A 437 -4.98 22.09 0.97
N GLN A 438 -6.26 22.40 1.17
CA GLN A 438 -6.76 23.21 2.28
C GLN A 438 -6.96 22.43 3.59
N SER A 439 -6.69 21.12 3.60
CA SER A 439 -7.01 20.21 4.71
C SER A 439 -8.49 20.26 5.13
N ASN A 440 -9.39 20.59 4.21
CA ASN A 440 -10.83 20.67 4.44
C ASN A 440 -11.47 19.29 4.30
N MET A 441 -11.36 18.50 5.37
CA MET A 441 -11.83 17.12 5.38
C MET A 441 -13.36 17.01 5.37
N ASP A 442 -14.09 18.04 5.80
CA ASP A 442 -15.54 18.12 5.61
C ASP A 442 -15.91 18.08 4.14
N ARG A 443 -15.30 18.97 3.34
CA ARG A 443 -15.55 19.03 1.91
C ARG A 443 -15.01 17.80 1.20
N PHE A 444 -13.82 17.33 1.58
CA PHE A 444 -13.21 16.16 0.97
C PHE A 444 -14.09 14.91 1.09
N LEU A 445 -14.59 14.61 2.30
CA LEU A 445 -15.45 13.45 2.55
C LEU A 445 -16.83 13.52 1.85
N GLN A 446 -17.27 14.71 1.45
CA GLN A 446 -18.50 14.88 0.66
C GLN A 446 -18.29 14.61 -0.84
N LEU A 447 -17.05 14.67 -1.32
CA LEU A 447 -16.70 14.60 -2.74
C LEU A 447 -16.29 13.19 -3.20
N ILE A 448 -15.68 12.42 -2.28
CA ILE A 448 -15.30 11.01 -2.51
C ILE A 448 -16.52 10.10 -2.55
#